data_AF-A0A067T8Q9-F1
#
_entry.id   AF-A0A067T8Q9-F1
#
_cell.length_a   1.000
_cell.length_b   1.000
_cell.length_c   1.000
_cell.angle_alpha   90.00
_cell.angle_beta   90.00
_cell.angle_gamma   90.00
#
_symmetry.space_group_name_H-M   'P 1'
#
loop_
_entity.id
_entity.type
_entity.pdbx_description
1 polymer ?
#
loop_
_entity_poly.entity_id
_entity_poly.type
_entity_poly.pdbx_seq_one_letter_code
_entity_poly.pdbx_strand_id
1 'polypeptide(L)'
;MHFALPLIYGYSAKVQLCVLSILLLISYLHRGARFAIAAIASAYLAFKTLIPLAGWTFYIFKGIAMFGFYITYFKIGIGYIMTAIDFVLNDGLEALIKELDKLEEKRKRGRRRR
;
A
#
# COMPACT_ATOMS: atom_id res chain seq x y z
N MET A 1 27.35 7.71 -14.85
CA MET A 1 26.78 9.06 -14.58
C MET A 1 26.59 9.75 -15.92
N HIS A 2 25.38 9.75 -16.47
CA HIS A 2 25.09 10.43 -17.74
C HIS A 2 24.27 11.69 -17.46
N PHE A 3 24.96 12.83 -17.40
CA PHE A 3 24.34 14.16 -17.57
C PHE A 3 24.01 14.34 -19.04
N ALA A 4 22.96 13.66 -19.52
CA ALA A 4 22.43 13.84 -20.87
C ALA A 4 21.05 14.50 -20.77
N LEU A 5 20.87 15.60 -21.50
CA LEU A 5 19.55 16.19 -21.72
C LEU A 5 18.66 15.16 -22.46
N PRO A 6 17.47 14.81 -21.92
CA PRO A 6 16.68 13.69 -22.44
C PRO A 6 16.07 13.93 -23.82
N LEU A 7 16.11 15.15 -24.34
CA LEU A 7 15.70 15.44 -25.71
C LEU A 7 16.67 14.89 -26.76
N ILE A 8 17.90 14.53 -26.38
CA ILE A 8 18.98 14.21 -27.33
C ILE A 8 19.62 12.85 -27.03
N TYR A 9 19.02 12.04 -26.15
CA TYR A 9 19.58 10.76 -25.69
C TYR A 9 19.77 9.74 -26.83
N GLY A 10 19.01 9.86 -27.92
CA GLY A 10 19.12 9.00 -29.10
C GLY A 10 20.09 9.48 -30.19
N TYR A 11 20.72 10.65 -30.05
CA TYR A 11 21.58 11.22 -31.09
C TYR A 11 23.07 11.14 -30.72
N SER A 12 23.92 11.03 -31.74
CA SER A 12 25.38 10.99 -31.61
C SER A 12 25.93 12.17 -30.79
N ALA A 13 26.98 11.95 -29.99
CA ALA A 13 27.60 12.96 -29.12
C ALA A 13 27.97 14.27 -29.86
N LYS A 14 28.25 14.21 -31.16
CA LYS A 14 28.50 15.38 -32.02
C LYS A 14 27.25 16.26 -32.17
N VAL A 15 26.08 15.65 -32.32
CA VAL A 15 24.79 16.34 -32.45
C VAL A 15 24.38 16.95 -31.10
N GLN A 16 24.60 16.23 -29.99
CA GLN A 16 24.41 16.77 -28.64
C GLN A 16 25.22 18.04 -28.41
N LEU A 17 26.52 18.02 -28.74
CA LEU A 17 27.40 19.19 -28.61
C LEU A 17 26.99 20.34 -29.53
N CYS A 18 26.57 20.05 -30.76
CA CYS A 18 26.13 21.06 -31.72
C CYS A 18 24.84 21.76 -31.24
N VAL A 19 23.85 21.00 -30.78
CA VAL A 19 22.61 21.55 -30.23
C VAL A 19 22.89 22.37 -28.97
N LEU A 20 23.76 21.89 -28.07
CA LEU A 20 24.16 22.63 -26.88
C LEU A 20 24.84 23.95 -27.26
N SER A 21 25.74 23.92 -28.23
CA SER A 21 26.50 25.09 -28.69
C SER A 21 25.59 26.15 -29.32
N ILE A 22 24.61 25.72 -30.14
CA ILE A 22 23.60 26.60 -30.73
C ILE A 22 22.69 27.20 -29.65
N LEU A 23 22.23 26.39 -28.69
CA LEU A 23 21.42 26.89 -27.57
C LEU A 23 22.20 27.90 -26.72
N LEU A 24 23.49 27.67 -26.52
CA LEU A 24 24.37 28.53 -25.74
C LEU A 24 24.65 29.86 -26.47
N LEU A 25 24.84 29.82 -27.80
CA LEU A 25 24.92 31.01 -28.66
C LEU A 25 23.63 31.84 -28.61
N ILE A 26 22.47 31.20 -28.77
CA ILE A 26 21.16 31.87 -28.73
C ILE A 26 20.88 32.46 -27.32
N SER A 27 21.22 31.70 -26.27
CA SER A 27 21.12 32.13 -24.87
C SER A 27 22.06 33.29 -24.53
N TYR A 28 23.24 33.34 -25.16
CA TYR A 28 24.19 34.43 -24.98
C TYR A 28 23.69 35.71 -25.66
N LEU A 29 23.06 35.58 -26.83
CA LEU A 29 22.64 36.71 -27.68
C LEU A 29 21.33 37.39 -27.23
N HIS A 30 20.40 36.69 -26.58
CA HIS A 30 19.09 37.25 -26.19
C HIS A 30 18.75 37.04 -24.70
N ARG A 31 18.58 38.14 -23.95
CA ARG A 31 18.21 38.12 -22.52
C ARG A 31 16.91 37.35 -22.23
N GLY A 32 15.95 37.41 -23.15
CA GLY A 32 14.68 36.66 -23.08
C GLY A 32 14.82 35.16 -23.31
N ALA A 33 15.79 34.74 -24.14
CA ALA A 33 16.05 33.31 -24.39
C ALA A 33 16.58 32.60 -23.12
N ARG A 34 17.33 33.31 -22.27
CA ARG A 34 17.77 32.78 -20.96
C ARG A 34 16.60 32.42 -20.06
N PHE A 35 15.59 33.28 -19.97
CA PHE A 35 14.40 33.02 -19.16
C PHE A 35 13.56 31.88 -19.75
N ALA A 36 13.42 31.80 -21.07
CA ALA A 36 12.72 30.69 -21.71
C ALA A 36 13.42 29.34 -21.46
N ILE A 37 14.74 29.29 -21.60
CA ILE A 37 15.53 28.07 -21.32
C ILE A 37 15.46 27.71 -19.84
N ALA A 38 15.56 28.69 -18.94
CA ALA A 38 15.44 28.46 -17.50
C ALA A 38 14.04 27.93 -17.11
N ALA A 39 12.97 28.49 -17.70
CA ALA A 39 11.59 28.06 -17.46
C ALA A 39 11.33 26.63 -17.95
N ILE A 40 11.85 26.28 -19.13
CA ILE A 40 11.74 24.91 -19.67
C ILE A 40 12.56 23.94 -18.80
N ALA A 41 13.76 24.33 -18.39
CA ALA A 41 14.59 23.52 -17.51
C ALA A 41 13.97 23.31 -16.13
N SER A 42 13.38 24.35 -15.53
CA SER A 42 12.69 24.25 -14.24
C SER A 42 11.42 23.42 -14.34
N ALA A 43 10.63 23.57 -15.40
CA ALA A 43 9.44 22.77 -15.64
C ALA A 43 9.80 21.28 -15.82
N TYR A 44 10.89 20.99 -16.54
CA TYR A 44 11.38 19.64 -16.70
C TYR A 44 11.87 19.02 -15.38
N LEU A 45 12.62 19.79 -14.57
CA LEU A 45 13.03 19.35 -13.24
C LEU A 45 11.83 19.08 -12.34
N ALA A 46 10.85 19.99 -12.32
CA ALA A 46 9.62 19.82 -11.56
C ALA A 46 8.85 18.58 -11.98
N PHE A 47 8.71 18.31 -13.30
CA PHE A 47 8.07 17.10 -13.80
C PHE A 47 8.81 15.83 -13.37
N LYS A 48 10.14 15.85 -13.47
CA LYS A 48 10.99 14.71 -13.09
C LYS A 48 10.98 14.43 -11.59
N THR A 49 10.75 15.44 -10.74
CA THR A 49 10.60 15.26 -9.29
C THR A 49 9.16 14.92 -8.90
N LEU A 50 8.16 15.40 -9.63
CA LEU A 50 6.74 15.09 -9.39
C LEU A 50 6.40 13.62 -9.62
N ILE A 51 6.98 12.98 -10.64
CA ILE A 51 6.75 11.56 -10.94
C ILE A 51 7.11 10.65 -9.76
N PRO A 52 8.35 10.68 -9.22
CA PRO A 52 8.68 9.85 -8.07
C PRO A 52 7.83 10.27 -6.88
N LEU A 53 7.61 11.57 -6.62
CA LEU A 53 6.76 12.02 -5.53
C LEU A 53 5.37 11.37 -5.58
N ALA A 54 4.69 11.43 -6.73
CA ALA A 54 3.37 10.84 -6.92
C ALA A 54 3.38 9.32 -6.66
N GLY A 55 4.46 8.64 -7.05
CA GLY A 55 4.68 7.23 -6.72
C GLY A 55 4.75 7.00 -5.21
N TRP A 56 5.58 7.77 -4.49
CA TRP A 56 5.67 7.70 -3.02
C TRP A 56 4.33 7.97 -2.35
N THR A 57 3.60 9.00 -2.79
CA THR A 57 2.28 9.32 -2.25
C THR A 57 1.31 8.16 -2.45
N PHE A 58 1.29 7.54 -3.63
CA PHE A 58 0.44 6.37 -3.90
C PHE A 58 0.77 5.18 -2.97
N TYR A 59 2.06 4.88 -2.76
CA TYR A 59 2.47 3.82 -1.84
C TYR A 59 2.06 4.11 -0.39
N ILE A 60 2.19 5.36 0.06
CA ILE A 60 1.76 5.78 1.40
C ILE A 60 0.25 5.61 1.56
N PHE A 61 -0.54 6.09 0.61
CA PHE A 61 -2.00 5.93 0.64
C PHE A 61 -2.42 4.46 0.63
N LYS A 62 -1.77 3.64 -0.22
CA LYS A 62 -2.02 2.20 -0.24
C LYS A 62 -1.68 1.54 1.10
N GLY A 63 -0.56 1.93 1.72
CA GLY A 63 -0.16 1.44 3.03
C GLY A 63 -1.17 1.78 4.12
N ILE A 64 -1.62 3.04 4.17
CA ILE A 64 -2.65 3.49 5.13
C ILE A 64 -3.96 2.74 4.91
N ALA A 65 -4.39 2.58 3.65
CA ALA A 65 -5.61 1.85 3.32
C ALA A 65 -5.53 0.36 3.73
N MET A 66 -4.41 -0.32 3.45
CA MET A 66 -4.19 -1.70 3.91
C MET A 66 -4.19 -1.79 5.44
N PHE A 67 -3.54 -0.83 6.12
CA PHE A 67 -3.50 -0.82 7.58
C PHE A 67 -4.90 -0.64 8.20
N GLY A 68 -5.71 0.29 7.65
CA GLY A 68 -7.10 0.46 8.06
C GLY A 68 -7.96 -0.78 7.80
N PHE A 69 -7.75 -1.45 6.66
CA PHE A 69 -8.40 -2.72 6.34
C PHE A 69 -8.03 -3.79 7.38
N TYR A 70 -6.75 -3.99 7.66
CA TYR A 70 -6.31 -4.96 8.66
C TYR A 70 -6.90 -4.70 10.04
N ILE A 71 -6.94 -3.44 10.51
CA ILE A 71 -7.56 -3.10 11.79
C ILE A 71 -9.04 -3.47 11.81
N THR A 72 -9.76 -3.19 10.72
CA THR A 72 -11.20 -3.44 10.62
C THR A 72 -11.49 -4.94 10.71
N TYR A 73 -10.76 -5.75 9.93
CA TYR A 73 -10.92 -7.20 9.94
C TYR A 73 -10.43 -7.83 11.24
N PHE A 74 -9.39 -7.27 11.86
CA PHE A 74 -8.93 -7.71 13.17
C PHE A 74 -10.00 -7.50 14.25
N LYS A 75 -10.68 -6.34 14.25
CA LYS A 75 -11.81 -6.09 15.16
C LYS A 75 -12.98 -7.06 14.93
N ILE A 76 -13.32 -7.31 13.66
CA ILE A 76 -14.37 -8.27 13.31
C ILE A 76 -13.99 -9.67 13.78
N GLY A 77 -12.75 -10.09 13.56
CA GLY A 77 -12.23 -11.38 14.02
C GLY A 77 -12.30 -11.55 15.53
N ILE A 78 -11.92 -10.52 16.30
CA ILE A 78 -12.06 -10.53 17.76
C ILE A 78 -13.54 -10.67 18.17
N GLY A 79 -14.45 -9.99 17.48
CA GLY A 79 -15.89 -10.11 17.72
C GLY A 79 -16.41 -11.55 17.52
N TYR A 80 -15.96 -12.22 16.44
CA TYR A 80 -16.28 -13.63 16.21
C TYR A 80 -15.69 -14.56 17.27
N ILE A 81 -14.47 -14.30 17.73
CA ILE A 81 -13.85 -15.10 18.79
C ILE A 81 -14.63 -14.94 20.11
N MET A 82 -14.97 -13.70 20.48
CA MET A 82 -15.75 -13.41 21.69
C MET A 82 -17.12 -14.09 21.65
N THR A 83 -17.84 -13.99 20.53
CA THR A 83 -19.15 -14.64 20.37
C THR A 83 -19.04 -16.16 20.36
N ALA A 84 -17.99 -16.73 19.77
CA ALA A 84 -17.74 -18.17 19.84
C ALA A 84 -17.46 -18.65 21.27
N ILE A 85 -16.69 -17.87 22.04
CA ILE A 85 -16.42 -18.17 23.46
C ILE A 85 -17.71 -18.08 24.28
N ASP A 86 -18.50 -17.03 24.12
CA ASP A 86 -19.78 -16.87 24.82
C ASP A 86 -20.76 -18.00 24.50
N PHE A 87 -20.84 -18.42 23.24
CA PHE A 87 -21.68 -19.55 22.83
C PHE A 87 -21.23 -20.87 23.47
N VAL A 88 -19.92 -21.13 23.49
CA VAL A 88 -19.38 -22.35 24.11
C VAL A 88 -19.59 -22.35 25.63
N LEU A 89 -19.40 -21.20 26.30
CA LEU A 89 -19.50 -21.11 27.75
C LEU A 89 -20.95 -21.17 28.26
N ASN A 90 -21.90 -20.55 27.55
CA ASN A 90 -23.30 -20.55 27.96
C ASN A 90 -24.00 -21.81 27.42
N ASP A 91 -24.21 -21.88 26.11
CA ASP A 91 -25.06 -22.92 25.50
C ASP A 91 -24.33 -24.25 25.36
N GLY A 92 -23.05 -24.20 24.97
CA GLY A 92 -22.23 -25.40 24.75
C GLY A 92 -21.97 -26.17 26.04
N LEU A 93 -21.62 -25.46 27.12
CA LEU A 93 -21.31 -26.06 28.41
C LEU A 93 -22.56 -26.65 29.07
N GLU A 94 -23.69 -25.93 28.99
CA GLU A 94 -24.96 -26.39 29.55
C GLU A 94 -25.49 -27.63 28.81
N ALA A 95 -25.35 -27.68 27.48
CA ALA A 95 -25.66 -28.87 26.68
C ALA A 95 -24.78 -30.07 27.09
N LEU A 96 -23.48 -29.84 27.32
CA LEU A 96 -22.53 -30.88 27.71
C LEU A 96 -22.83 -31.46 29.09
N ILE A 97 -23.18 -30.60 30.06
CA ILE A 97 -23.59 -31.02 31.42
C ILE A 97 -24.88 -31.85 31.33
N LYS A 98 -25.85 -31.41 30.52
CA LYS A 98 -27.14 -32.11 30.36
C LYS A 98 -26.98 -33.48 29.70
N GLU A 99 -26.04 -33.63 28.77
CA GLU A 99 -25.70 -34.94 28.19
C GLU A 99 -24.99 -35.85 29.20
N LEU A 100 -24.11 -35.29 30.03
CA LEU A 100 -23.41 -36.03 31.08
C LEU A 100 -24.40 -36.59 32.13
N ASP A 101 -25.35 -35.77 32.57
CA ASP A 101 -26.41 -36.19 33.50
C ASP A 101 -27.29 -37.30 32.92
N LYS A 102 -27.64 -37.19 31.63
CA LYS A 102 -28.40 -38.23 30.90
C LYS A 102 -27.65 -39.57 30.85
N LEU A 103 -26.34 -39.53 30.63
CA LEU A 103 -25.48 -40.72 30.61
C LEU A 103 -25.41 -41.36 32.01
N GLU A 104 -25.29 -40.54 33.05
CA GLU A 104 -25.24 -41.02 34.43
C GLU A 104 -26.57 -41.66 34.87
N GLU A 105 -27.71 -41.06 34.52
CA GLU A 105 -29.03 -41.65 34.74
C GLU A 105 -29.19 -43.01 34.05
N LYS A 106 -28.80 -43.11 32.77
CA LYS A 106 -28.84 -44.38 32.03
C LYS A 106 -28.00 -45.45 32.73
N ARG A 107 -26.81 -45.09 33.22
CA ARG A 107 -25.92 -46.00 33.94
C ARG A 107 -26.52 -46.47 35.27
N LYS A 108 -27.16 -45.57 36.03
CA LYS A 108 -27.87 -45.90 37.29
C LYS A 108 -29.07 -46.82 37.04
N ARG A 109 -29.87 -46.57 36.00
CA ARG A 109 -31.01 -47.44 35.63
C ARG A 109 -30.58 -48.83 35.15
N GLY A 110 -29.46 -48.93 34.43
CA GLY A 110 -28.88 -50.22 34.02
C GLY A 110 -28.38 -51.07 35.20
N ARG A 111 -27.82 -50.42 36.25
CA ARG A 111 -27.39 -51.11 37.48
C ARG A 111 -28.54 -51.60 38.36
N ARG A 112 -29.72 -50.97 38.33
CA ARG A 112 -30.91 -51.40 39.10
C ARG A 112 -31.69 -52.55 38.45
N ARG A 113 -31.40 -52.86 37.19
CA ARG A 113 -32.04 -53.97 36.44
C ARG A 113 -31.20 -55.26 36.45
N ARG A 114 -30.01 -55.24 37.05
CA ARG A 114 -29.21 -56.41 37.39
C ARG A 114 -29.33 -56.65 38.89
#